data_AF-A0A5N5J0X9-F1
#
_entry.id   AF-A0A5N5J0X9-F1
#
_cell.length_a   1.000
_cell.length_b   1.000
_cell.length_c   1.000
_cell.angle_alpha   90.00
_cell.angle_beta   90.00
_cell.angle_gamma   90.00
#
_symmetry.space_group_name_H-M   'P 1'
#
loop_
_entity.id
_entity.type
_entity.pdbx_description
1 polymer ?
#
loop_
_entity_poly.entity_id
_entity_poly.type
_entity_poly.pdbx_seq_one_letter_code
_entity_poly.pdbx_strand_id
1 'polypeptide(L)'
;MDVGFVNDPMAGKDSRCRWDQILVPGELKSNRSADRASEAWLDLGRYAREVLAAQDTRRFVLGFTICEPLMRVWVFDRLGSIASDQFDINKDGLRFVSTVLGFLWMSEAQLGFDPTIMTAKDERFIEIERNDSTERIIIDEVMQRARCIAGRATRCWRAHRVEDTRTPLVIKDSWQYAEREEEGEMLREATDEGVVNVARYYHHEIVRVHGRDDDIRSNIRKGLDVTTAANYRPRRSAVPPSTIATGARRSGRSGSIADPVRHLRHKADIDAIPNRIHRRVILRDYGNPIYKASSRTALLAALEGCKDTSKNGVVSPEQMHRQGILGKDARP
;
A
#
# COMPACT_ATOMS: atom_id res chain seq x y z
N MET A 1 -9.16 15.80 -21.98
CA MET A 1 -10.21 16.39 -21.12
C MET A 1 -10.44 15.38 -20.03
N ASP A 2 -10.40 15.85 -18.80
CA ASP A 2 -10.42 14.98 -17.65
C ASP A 2 -11.88 14.79 -17.26
N VAL A 3 -12.29 13.55 -17.05
CA VAL A 3 -13.67 13.17 -16.71
C VAL A 3 -13.64 12.18 -15.56
N GLY A 4 -14.73 12.03 -14.82
CA GLY A 4 -14.78 11.01 -13.78
C GLY A 4 -16.14 10.94 -13.12
N PHE A 5 -16.37 9.83 -12.44
CA PHE A 5 -17.51 9.66 -11.55
C PHE A 5 -17.13 10.17 -10.16
N VAL A 6 -17.99 10.97 -9.55
CA VAL A 6 -17.72 11.68 -8.30
C VAL A 6 -18.76 11.36 -7.23
N ASN A 7 -18.33 11.29 -5.98
CA ASN A 7 -19.19 11.13 -4.80
C ASN A 7 -19.64 12.50 -4.28
N ASP A 8 -20.18 13.33 -5.16
CA ASP A 8 -20.73 14.63 -4.82
C ASP A 8 -22.03 14.82 -5.60
N PRO A 9 -23.20 14.61 -4.96
CA PRO A 9 -24.48 14.72 -5.65
C PRO A 9 -24.81 16.16 -6.05
N MET A 10 -24.10 17.16 -5.50
CA MET A 10 -24.28 18.58 -5.79
C MET A 10 -23.27 19.10 -6.82
N ALA A 11 -22.37 18.24 -7.33
CA ALA A 11 -21.40 18.64 -8.34
C ALA A 11 -22.10 19.02 -9.65
N GLY A 12 -21.93 20.28 -10.06
CA GLY A 12 -22.39 20.81 -11.33
C GLY A 12 -21.25 20.88 -12.36
N LYS A 13 -21.57 21.44 -13.53
CA LYS A 13 -20.64 21.56 -14.67
C LYS A 13 -19.30 22.22 -14.33
N ASP A 14 -19.31 23.22 -13.45
CA ASP A 14 -18.14 24.03 -13.09
C ASP A 14 -17.60 23.71 -11.69
N SER A 15 -18.10 22.65 -11.04
CA SER A 15 -17.64 22.24 -9.71
C SER A 15 -16.20 21.74 -9.75
N ARG A 16 -15.36 22.32 -8.90
CA ARG A 16 -14.00 21.81 -8.67
C ARG A 16 -14.07 20.58 -7.77
N CYS A 17 -13.86 19.41 -8.35
CA CYS A 17 -13.84 18.16 -7.62
C CYS A 17 -12.44 17.89 -7.04
N ARG A 18 -12.39 17.44 -5.79
CA ARG A 18 -11.15 16.98 -5.14
C ARG A 18 -10.92 15.50 -5.41
N TRP A 19 -9.66 15.07 -5.35
CA TRP A 19 -9.27 13.66 -5.57
C TRP A 19 -9.91 12.67 -4.61
N ASP A 20 -10.28 13.08 -3.40
CA ASP A 20 -11.00 12.24 -2.45
C ASP A 20 -12.48 12.06 -2.82
N GLN A 21 -13.03 12.92 -3.67
CA GLN A 21 -14.39 12.80 -4.21
C GLN A 21 -14.43 11.98 -5.51
N ILE A 22 -13.31 11.74 -6.20
CA ILE A 22 -13.29 10.98 -7.45
C ILE A 22 -13.38 9.47 -7.17
N LEU A 23 -14.46 8.82 -7.61
CA LEU A 23 -14.67 7.38 -7.46
C LEU A 23 -14.02 6.56 -8.58
N VAL A 24 -14.15 7.03 -9.82
CA VAL A 24 -13.64 6.40 -11.05
C VAL A 24 -13.13 7.50 -11.98
N PRO A 25 -11.80 7.72 -12.10
CA PRO A 25 -11.24 8.68 -13.04
C PRO A 25 -11.35 8.18 -14.49
N GLY A 26 -11.42 9.13 -15.42
CA GLY A 26 -11.43 8.87 -16.85
C GLY A 26 -10.67 9.92 -17.65
N GLU A 27 -10.14 9.51 -18.80
CA GLU A 27 -9.43 10.40 -19.72
C GLU A 27 -10.11 10.39 -21.10
N LEU A 28 -10.47 11.58 -21.59
CA LEU A 28 -11.05 11.77 -22.92
C LEU A 28 -10.07 12.46 -23.86
N LYS A 29 -9.79 11.81 -24.99
CA LYS A 29 -8.97 12.34 -26.10
C LYS A 29 -9.77 12.37 -27.39
N SER A 30 -9.60 13.43 -28.17
CA SER A 30 -10.26 13.66 -29.46
C SER A 30 -9.53 13.04 -30.65
N ASN A 31 -8.64 12.07 -30.41
CA ASN A 31 -7.90 11.39 -31.47
C ASN A 31 -7.63 9.94 -31.09
N ARG A 32 -7.91 9.02 -32.02
CA ARG A 32 -7.72 7.58 -31.83
C ARG A 32 -6.29 7.19 -31.43
N SER A 33 -5.30 7.88 -32.01
CA SER A 33 -3.88 7.60 -31.80
C SER A 33 -3.38 7.89 -30.39
N ALA A 34 -4.17 8.61 -29.57
CA ALA A 34 -3.85 8.87 -28.17
C ALA A 34 -4.05 7.66 -27.25
N ASP A 35 -4.69 6.58 -27.72
CA ASP A 35 -4.84 5.31 -27.00
C ASP A 35 -3.50 4.54 -26.94
N ARG A 36 -2.52 5.14 -26.27
CA ARG A 36 -1.15 4.62 -26.15
C ARG A 36 -0.53 4.97 -24.82
N ALA A 37 0.51 4.20 -24.48
CA ALA A 37 1.22 4.29 -23.20
C ALA A 37 1.75 5.69 -22.89
N SER A 38 2.20 6.45 -23.89
CA SER A 38 2.78 7.79 -23.72
C SER A 38 1.75 8.91 -23.60
N GLU A 39 0.45 8.63 -23.73
CA GLU A 39 -0.63 9.63 -23.70
C GLU A 39 -1.74 9.21 -22.73
N ALA A 40 -2.90 8.77 -23.23
CA ALA A 40 -4.09 8.57 -22.40
C ALA A 40 -3.85 7.61 -21.23
N TRP A 41 -3.02 6.58 -21.42
CA TRP A 41 -2.73 5.60 -20.36
C TRP A 41 -1.87 6.21 -19.25
N LEU A 42 -0.90 7.05 -19.61
CA LEU A 42 -0.05 7.74 -18.64
C LEU A 42 -0.86 8.78 -17.86
N ASP A 43 -1.72 9.53 -18.54
CA ASP A 43 -2.59 10.53 -17.94
C ASP A 43 -3.54 9.89 -16.93
N LEU A 44 -4.25 8.83 -17.33
CA LEU A 44 -5.11 8.07 -16.43
C LEU A 44 -4.33 7.43 -15.26
N GLY A 45 -3.12 6.94 -15.52
CA GLY A 45 -2.23 6.44 -14.47
C GLY A 45 -1.86 7.51 -13.44
N ARG A 46 -1.65 8.77 -13.87
CA ARG A 46 -1.44 9.88 -12.93
C ARG A 46 -2.69 10.10 -12.08
N TYR A 47 -3.88 10.09 -12.66
CA TYR A 47 -5.14 10.25 -11.91
C TYR A 47 -5.34 9.14 -10.88
N ALA A 48 -5.13 7.87 -11.28
CA ALA A 48 -5.23 6.74 -10.36
C ALA A 48 -4.25 6.87 -9.19
N ARG A 49 -3.02 7.36 -9.42
CA ARG A 49 -2.06 7.64 -8.34
C ARG A 49 -2.57 8.70 -7.36
N GLU A 50 -3.15 9.79 -7.87
CA GLU A 50 -3.70 10.85 -7.01
C GLU A 50 -4.92 10.37 -6.22
N VAL A 51 -5.82 9.59 -6.84
CA VAL A 51 -6.96 8.96 -6.14
C VAL A 51 -6.47 8.02 -5.02
N LEU A 52 -5.52 7.13 -5.31
CA LEU A 52 -4.95 6.22 -4.30
C LEU A 52 -4.24 6.94 -3.14
N ALA A 53 -3.72 8.14 -3.41
CA ALA A 53 -3.09 8.99 -2.40
C ALA A 53 -4.10 9.79 -1.58
N ALA A 54 -5.19 10.25 -2.20
CA ALA A 54 -6.25 11.00 -1.52
C ALA A 54 -7.16 10.10 -0.70
N GLN A 55 -7.45 8.89 -1.18
CA GLN A 55 -8.35 7.92 -0.56
C GLN A 55 -7.52 6.79 0.09
N ASP A 56 -7.22 6.96 1.38
CA ASP A 56 -6.37 6.09 2.19
C ASP A 56 -6.95 4.69 2.43
N THR A 57 -8.22 4.44 2.11
CA THR A 57 -8.85 3.11 2.23
C THR A 57 -8.95 2.36 0.90
N ARG A 58 -8.44 2.91 -0.23
CA ARG A 58 -8.52 2.23 -1.55
C ARG A 58 -7.54 1.07 -1.70
N ARG A 59 -8.04 -0.12 -2.01
CA ARG A 59 -7.26 -1.31 -2.39
C ARG A 59 -6.82 -1.25 -3.85
N PHE A 60 -7.71 -0.81 -4.74
CA PHE A 60 -7.48 -0.58 -6.17
C PHE A 60 -8.33 0.59 -6.69
N VAL A 61 -8.07 1.03 -7.92
CA VAL A 61 -8.84 2.07 -8.63
C VAL A 61 -9.28 1.55 -9.99
N LEU A 62 -10.58 1.69 -10.29
CA LEU A 62 -11.11 1.50 -11.64
C LEU A 62 -11.02 2.82 -12.40
N GLY A 63 -10.82 2.75 -13.71
CA GLY A 63 -10.84 3.94 -14.56
C GLY A 63 -11.18 3.60 -16.01
N PHE A 64 -11.27 4.61 -16.86
CA PHE A 64 -11.53 4.39 -18.28
C PHE A 64 -10.81 5.43 -19.16
N THR A 65 -10.53 5.04 -20.41
CA THR A 65 -10.09 5.98 -21.44
C THR A 65 -11.10 5.98 -22.58
N ILE A 66 -11.34 7.12 -23.20
CA ILE A 66 -12.07 7.25 -24.47
C ILE A 66 -11.20 8.06 -25.43
N CYS A 67 -10.72 7.42 -26.50
CA CYS A 67 -9.90 8.03 -27.54
C CYS A 67 -10.59 7.80 -28.89
N GLU A 68 -11.38 8.79 -29.34
CA GLU A 68 -12.30 8.74 -30.48
C GLU A 68 -12.25 7.50 -31.42
N PRO A 69 -13.30 6.66 -31.46
CA PRO A 69 -14.39 6.42 -30.49
C PRO A 69 -14.07 5.24 -29.55
N LEU A 70 -12.79 4.98 -29.31
CA LEU A 70 -12.34 3.76 -28.66
C LEU A 70 -12.35 3.90 -27.13
N MET A 71 -13.08 3.04 -26.46
CA MET A 71 -13.10 2.95 -25.00
C MET A 71 -12.27 1.76 -24.49
N ARG A 72 -11.56 1.97 -23.37
CA ARG A 72 -11.01 0.88 -22.54
C ARG A 72 -11.38 1.10 -21.07
N VAL A 73 -11.52 0.00 -20.34
CA VAL A 73 -11.65 -0.02 -18.88
C VAL A 73 -10.34 -0.47 -18.26
N TRP A 74 -9.98 0.13 -17.14
CA TRP A 74 -8.70 -0.07 -16.46
C TRP A 74 -8.91 -0.45 -15.00
N VAL A 75 -8.02 -1.29 -14.49
CA VAL A 75 -7.86 -1.57 -13.05
C VAL A 75 -6.42 -1.23 -12.68
N PHE A 76 -6.26 -0.35 -11.70
CA PHE A 76 -4.98 0.02 -11.09
C PHE A 76 -4.93 -0.58 -9.69
N ASP A 77 -4.08 -1.59 -9.49
CA ASP A 77 -3.88 -2.30 -8.23
C ASP A 77 -2.42 -2.16 -7.75
N ARG A 78 -2.02 -2.98 -6.76
CA ARG A 78 -0.69 -2.85 -6.13
C ARG A 78 0.42 -3.65 -6.83
N LEU A 79 0.10 -4.33 -7.94
CA LEU A 79 1.07 -4.86 -8.90
C LEU A 79 1.25 -3.94 -10.12
N GLY A 80 0.26 -3.09 -10.43
CA GLY A 80 0.32 -2.16 -11.55
C GLY A 80 -1.06 -1.92 -12.14
N SER A 81 -1.13 -1.83 -13.47
CA SER A 81 -2.37 -1.62 -14.20
C SER A 81 -2.65 -2.74 -15.19
N ILE A 82 -3.92 -3.11 -15.34
CA ILE A 82 -4.42 -3.94 -16.43
C ILE A 82 -5.56 -3.20 -17.14
N ALA A 83 -5.75 -3.49 -18.42
CA ALA A 83 -6.79 -2.88 -19.24
C ALA A 83 -7.57 -3.93 -20.01
N SER A 84 -8.82 -3.61 -20.32
CA SER A 84 -9.60 -4.37 -21.29
C SER A 84 -9.07 -4.17 -22.72
N ASP A 85 -9.53 -5.04 -23.62
CA ASP A 85 -9.53 -4.70 -25.04
C ASP A 85 -10.30 -3.41 -25.29
N GLN A 86 -9.89 -2.69 -26.34
CA GLN A 86 -10.62 -1.53 -26.82
C GLN A 86 -11.90 -1.96 -27.53
N PHE A 87 -12.94 -1.15 -27.42
CA PHE A 87 -14.14 -1.30 -28.22
C PHE A 87 -14.64 0.06 -28.71
N ASP A 88 -15.32 0.07 -29.86
CA ASP A 88 -15.89 1.27 -30.47
C ASP A 88 -17.26 1.53 -29.87
N ILE A 89 -17.42 2.62 -29.12
CA ILE A 89 -18.66 2.95 -28.40
C ILE A 89 -19.84 3.22 -29.33
N ASN A 90 -19.58 3.61 -30.59
CA ASN A 90 -20.63 3.87 -31.57
C ASN A 90 -21.10 2.59 -32.25
N LYS A 91 -20.27 1.54 -32.27
CA LYS A 91 -20.64 0.22 -32.79
C LYS A 91 -21.24 -0.69 -31.72
N ASP A 92 -20.75 -0.58 -30.49
CA ASP A 92 -21.20 -1.36 -29.34
C ASP A 92 -21.72 -0.44 -28.22
N GLY A 93 -22.80 0.28 -28.53
CA GLY A 93 -23.43 1.22 -27.60
C GLY A 93 -23.99 0.53 -26.35
N LEU A 94 -24.45 -0.72 -26.48
CA LEU A 94 -24.94 -1.50 -25.34
C LEU A 94 -23.82 -1.74 -24.32
N ARG A 95 -22.63 -2.14 -24.77
CA ARG A 95 -21.47 -2.31 -23.87
C ARG A 95 -21.02 -1.00 -23.26
N PHE A 96 -21.05 0.11 -24.01
CA PHE A 96 -20.75 1.43 -23.47
C PHE A 96 -21.71 1.81 -22.33
N VAL A 97 -23.02 1.77 -22.58
CA VAL A 97 -24.04 2.10 -21.57
C VAL A 97 -23.96 1.16 -20.36
N SER A 98 -23.79 -0.14 -20.60
CA SER A 98 -23.64 -1.13 -19.51
C SER A 98 -22.41 -0.85 -18.64
N THR A 99 -21.30 -0.39 -19.24
CA THR A 99 -20.08 -0.03 -18.50
C THR A 99 -20.30 1.20 -17.63
N VAL A 100 -20.93 2.25 -18.18
CA VAL A 100 -21.26 3.49 -17.44
C VAL A 100 -22.21 3.19 -16.28
N LEU A 101 -23.28 2.44 -16.53
CA LEU A 101 -24.22 1.99 -15.50
C LEU A 101 -23.53 1.13 -14.44
N GLY A 102 -22.60 0.27 -14.85
CA GLY A 102 -21.76 -0.50 -13.94
C GLY A 102 -21.03 0.39 -12.95
N PHE A 103 -20.33 1.44 -13.42
CA PHE A 103 -19.65 2.38 -12.52
C PHE A 103 -20.60 3.10 -11.55
N LEU A 104 -21.81 3.43 -11.99
CA LEU A 104 -22.82 4.12 -11.17
C LEU A 104 -23.46 3.21 -10.10
N TRP A 105 -23.50 1.90 -10.32
CA TRP A 105 -24.15 0.94 -9.41
C TRP A 105 -23.20 0.12 -8.54
N MET A 106 -21.89 0.25 -8.75
CA MET A 106 -20.91 -0.44 -7.91
C MET A 106 -20.97 0.05 -6.46
N SER A 107 -20.94 -0.90 -5.51
CA SER A 107 -20.73 -0.60 -4.10
C SER A 107 -19.32 -0.06 -3.86
N GLU A 108 -19.08 0.57 -2.71
CA GLU A 108 -17.74 1.04 -2.34
C GLU A 108 -16.69 -0.09 -2.39
N ALA A 109 -17.04 -1.28 -1.92
CA ALA A 109 -16.15 -2.45 -2.00
C ALA A 109 -15.82 -2.84 -3.45
N GLN A 110 -16.78 -2.72 -4.38
CA GLN A 110 -16.57 -2.98 -5.82
C GLN A 110 -15.78 -1.86 -6.51
N LEU A 111 -15.93 -0.61 -6.05
CA LEU A 111 -15.08 0.51 -6.46
C LEU A 111 -13.65 0.39 -5.91
N GLY A 112 -13.45 -0.48 -4.93
CA GLY A 112 -12.14 -0.85 -4.41
C GLY A 112 -11.81 -0.22 -3.06
N PHE A 113 -12.78 0.32 -2.33
CA PHE A 113 -12.59 0.64 -0.92
C PHE A 113 -12.42 -0.65 -0.09
N ASP A 114 -11.68 -0.55 1.02
CA ASP A 114 -11.52 -1.61 2.00
C ASP A 114 -12.77 -1.66 2.91
N PRO A 115 -13.60 -2.72 2.80
CA PRO A 115 -14.81 -2.82 3.61
C PRO A 115 -14.55 -3.11 5.10
N THR A 116 -13.32 -3.42 5.49
CA THR A 116 -12.95 -3.63 6.90
C THR A 116 -12.71 -2.32 7.66
N ILE A 117 -12.51 -1.21 6.93
CA ILE A 117 -12.43 0.14 7.50
C ILE A 117 -13.81 0.76 7.40
N MET A 118 -14.52 0.78 8.52
CA MET A 118 -15.91 1.22 8.60
C MET A 118 -16.00 2.66 9.05
N THR A 119 -17.11 3.32 8.69
CA THR A 119 -17.44 4.67 9.17
C THR A 119 -18.83 4.66 9.78
N ALA A 120 -18.97 5.13 11.02
CA ALA A 120 -20.27 5.32 11.67
C ALA A 120 -20.24 6.60 12.51
N LYS A 121 -21.29 7.43 12.43
CA LYS A 121 -21.37 8.72 13.14
C LYS A 121 -20.12 9.59 12.95
N ASP A 122 -19.63 9.66 11.72
CA ASP A 122 -18.41 10.39 11.31
C ASP A 122 -17.09 9.89 11.93
N GLU A 123 -17.11 8.74 12.61
CA GLU A 123 -15.93 8.10 13.18
C GLU A 123 -15.53 6.89 12.34
N ARG A 124 -14.23 6.80 12.00
CA ARG A 124 -13.67 5.66 11.28
C ARG A 124 -13.12 4.64 12.27
N PHE A 125 -13.34 3.36 12.02
CA PHE A 125 -12.85 2.30 12.90
C PHE A 125 -12.64 0.99 12.14
N ILE A 126 -11.90 0.09 12.79
CA ILE A 126 -11.81 -1.32 12.42
C ILE A 126 -12.28 -2.17 13.61
N GLU A 127 -12.65 -3.41 13.31
CA GLU A 127 -12.91 -4.44 14.33
C GLU A 127 -11.89 -5.55 14.15
N ILE A 128 -11.32 -6.00 15.27
CA ILE A 128 -10.35 -7.09 15.30
C ILE A 128 -10.79 -8.16 16.29
N GLU A 129 -10.39 -9.40 16.05
CA GLU A 129 -10.61 -10.50 16.98
C GLU A 129 -9.35 -10.73 17.82
N ARG A 130 -9.46 -10.55 19.13
CA ARG A 130 -8.35 -10.67 20.07
C ARG A 130 -8.83 -11.19 21.42
N ASN A 131 -8.14 -12.19 21.97
CA ASN A 131 -8.49 -12.84 23.24
C ASN A 131 -9.96 -13.31 23.29
N ASP A 132 -10.42 -13.96 22.22
CA ASP A 132 -11.81 -14.43 22.06
C ASP A 132 -12.88 -13.33 22.18
N SER A 133 -12.49 -12.08 21.87
CA SER A 133 -13.37 -10.92 21.88
C SER A 133 -13.13 -10.01 20.68
N THR A 134 -14.20 -9.44 20.16
CA THR A 134 -14.14 -8.39 19.16
C THR A 134 -13.76 -7.07 19.84
N GLU A 135 -12.63 -6.48 19.48
CA GLU A 135 -12.22 -5.16 19.93
C GLU A 135 -12.42 -4.13 18.80
N ARG A 136 -13.00 -2.97 19.14
CA ARG A 136 -13.13 -1.85 18.21
C ARG A 136 -11.98 -0.87 18.38
N ILE A 137 -11.31 -0.57 17.27
CA ILE A 137 -10.18 0.37 17.22
C ILE A 137 -10.55 1.55 16.35
N ILE A 138 -10.59 2.74 16.96
CA ILE A 138 -10.91 4.01 16.32
C ILE A 138 -9.69 4.53 15.57
N ILE A 139 -9.89 5.00 14.34
CA ILE A 139 -8.87 5.62 13.50
C ILE A 139 -8.95 7.14 13.66
N ASP A 140 -7.92 7.72 14.28
CA ASP A 140 -7.83 9.15 14.57
C ASP A 140 -7.37 9.95 13.35
N GLU A 141 -6.21 9.58 12.81
CA GLU A 141 -5.56 10.35 11.76
C GLU A 141 -4.68 9.48 10.86
N VAL A 142 -4.48 9.94 9.63
CA VAL A 142 -3.52 9.34 8.70
C VAL A 142 -2.12 9.81 9.08
N MET A 143 -1.25 8.88 9.45
CA MET A 143 0.17 9.14 9.69
C MET A 143 0.94 9.03 8.37
N GLN A 144 1.08 7.82 7.82
CA GLN A 144 1.76 7.59 6.55
C GLN A 144 0.77 7.30 5.44
N ARG A 145 1.11 7.76 4.25
CA ARG A 145 0.63 7.14 3.01
C ARG A 145 1.72 7.10 1.96
N ALA A 146 1.93 5.93 1.36
CA ALA A 146 2.76 5.80 0.18
C ALA A 146 2.01 6.29 -1.06
N ARG A 147 2.61 7.24 -1.80
CA ARG A 147 2.04 7.79 -3.05
C ARG A 147 2.48 6.96 -4.25
N CYS A 148 2.12 5.69 -4.29
CA CYS A 148 2.44 4.78 -5.39
C CYS A 148 1.23 3.95 -5.81
N ILE A 149 1.20 3.57 -7.09
CA ILE A 149 0.22 2.60 -7.61
C ILE A 149 0.70 1.20 -7.19
N ALA A 150 1.79 0.74 -7.80
CA ALA A 150 2.41 -0.55 -7.52
C ALA A 150 3.42 -0.47 -6.38
N GLY A 151 3.50 -1.51 -5.56
CA GLY A 151 4.43 -1.61 -4.44
C GLY A 151 3.74 -2.02 -3.14
N ARG A 152 4.40 -1.76 -2.01
CA ARG A 152 3.83 -2.08 -0.69
C ARG A 152 2.64 -1.21 -0.32
N ALA A 153 2.52 -0.03 -0.94
CA ALA A 153 1.45 0.94 -0.69
C ALA A 153 1.18 1.14 0.82
N THR A 154 2.25 1.20 1.63
CA THR A 154 2.15 1.24 3.09
C THR A 154 1.33 2.45 3.54
N ARG A 155 0.39 2.18 4.44
CA ARG A 155 -0.48 3.16 5.08
C ARG A 155 -0.41 2.96 6.57
N CYS A 156 -0.30 4.04 7.31
CA CYS A 156 -0.27 4.01 8.76
C CYS A 156 -1.29 5.00 9.29
N TRP A 157 -2.07 4.59 10.27
CA TRP A 157 -3.01 5.45 10.98
C TRP A 157 -2.70 5.44 12.45
N ARG A 158 -2.83 6.61 13.07
CA ARG A 158 -2.93 6.70 14.52
C ARG A 158 -4.32 6.25 14.92
N ALA A 159 -4.39 5.50 16.00
CA ALA A 159 -5.60 4.88 16.45
C ALA A 159 -5.63 4.75 17.96
N HIS A 160 -6.78 4.39 18.51
CA HIS A 160 -6.92 4.04 19.93
C HIS A 160 -8.07 3.06 20.13
N ARG A 161 -8.13 2.44 21.31
CA ARG A 161 -9.27 1.59 21.68
C ARG A 161 -10.41 2.45 22.21
N VAL A 162 -11.65 2.04 21.98
CA VAL A 162 -12.82 2.71 22.56
C VAL A 162 -12.72 2.79 24.10
N GLU A 163 -12.22 1.73 24.74
CA GLU A 163 -12.11 1.68 26.21
C GLU A 163 -10.90 2.44 26.77
N ASP A 164 -9.90 2.76 25.95
CA ASP A 164 -8.67 3.44 26.36
C ASP A 164 -8.17 4.39 25.29
N THR A 165 -8.57 5.66 25.42
CA THR A 165 -8.18 6.76 24.55
C THR A 165 -6.77 7.30 24.85
N ARG A 166 -6.17 6.90 25.98
CA ARG A 166 -4.85 7.41 26.40
C ARG A 166 -3.70 6.58 25.83
N THR A 167 -3.96 5.31 25.51
CA THR A 167 -2.97 4.43 24.89
C THR A 167 -3.11 4.47 23.37
N PRO A 168 -2.21 5.18 22.66
CA PRO A 168 -2.27 5.20 21.22
C PRO A 168 -1.84 3.86 20.64
N LEU A 169 -2.43 3.52 19.50
CA LEU A 169 -2.08 2.42 18.63
C LEU A 169 -1.69 2.98 17.25
N VAL A 170 -0.99 2.16 16.48
CA VAL A 170 -0.79 2.40 15.05
C VAL A 170 -1.29 1.22 14.26
N ILE A 171 -2.26 1.46 13.40
CA ILE A 171 -2.69 0.49 12.38
C ILE A 171 -1.80 0.70 11.17
N LYS A 172 -1.20 -0.38 10.66
CA LYS A 172 -0.34 -0.36 9.47
C LYS A 172 -0.85 -1.39 8.47
N ASP A 173 -1.25 -0.89 7.31
CA ASP A 173 -1.60 -1.73 6.17
C ASP A 173 -0.47 -1.76 5.14
N SER A 174 -0.23 -2.91 4.54
CA SER A 174 0.73 -3.05 3.45
C SER A 174 0.46 -4.26 2.54
N TRP A 175 0.81 -4.10 1.26
CA TRP A 175 0.72 -5.12 0.23
C TRP A 175 2.04 -5.85 0.08
N GLN A 176 2.12 -7.04 0.65
CA GLN A 176 3.35 -7.83 0.76
C GLN A 176 3.33 -8.99 -0.22
N TYR A 177 4.49 -9.41 -0.71
CA TYR A 177 4.58 -10.64 -1.49
C TYR A 177 4.15 -11.84 -0.64
N ALA A 178 3.45 -12.80 -1.24
CA ALA A 178 2.89 -13.94 -0.52
C ALA A 178 3.98 -14.81 0.15
N GLU A 179 5.18 -14.85 -0.44
CA GLU A 179 6.32 -15.62 0.03
C GLU A 179 7.05 -14.95 1.21
N ARG A 180 6.68 -13.72 1.59
CA ARG A 180 7.27 -13.02 2.73
C ARG A 180 6.67 -13.54 4.03
N GLU A 181 7.53 -13.76 5.01
CA GLU A 181 7.12 -13.94 6.41
C GLU A 181 6.26 -12.75 6.88
N GLU A 182 5.36 -13.04 7.82
CA GLU A 182 4.42 -12.05 8.34
C GLU A 182 5.13 -11.11 9.31
N GLU A 183 5.06 -9.81 9.00
CA GLU A 183 5.65 -8.78 9.85
C GLU A 183 5.09 -8.83 11.28
N GLY A 184 3.81 -9.14 11.42
CA GLY A 184 3.15 -9.28 12.72
C GLY A 184 3.72 -10.41 13.58
N GLU A 185 4.06 -11.54 12.97
CA GLU A 185 4.69 -12.69 13.66
C GLU A 185 6.05 -12.31 14.24
N MET A 186 6.91 -11.69 13.42
CA MET A 186 8.23 -11.21 13.87
C MET A 186 8.13 -10.17 14.99
N LEU A 187 7.14 -9.28 14.92
CA LEU A 187 6.90 -8.28 15.96
C LEU A 187 6.36 -8.89 17.25
N ARG A 188 5.52 -9.92 17.14
CA ARG A 188 5.02 -10.67 18.31
C ARG A 188 6.17 -11.35 19.02
N GLU A 189 7.00 -12.10 18.30
CA GLU A 189 8.20 -12.74 18.84
C GLU A 189 9.12 -11.73 19.54
N ALA A 190 9.45 -10.61 18.89
CA ALA A 190 10.27 -9.57 19.50
C ALA A 190 9.64 -8.96 20.77
N THR A 191 8.32 -8.89 20.84
CA THR A 191 7.60 -8.38 22.02
C THR A 191 7.62 -9.38 23.16
N ASP A 192 7.41 -10.66 22.86
CA ASP A 192 7.40 -11.75 23.84
C ASP A 192 8.80 -11.96 24.46
N GLU A 193 9.86 -11.79 23.65
CA GLU A 193 11.27 -11.80 24.09
C GLU A 193 11.70 -10.50 24.80
N GLY A 194 10.81 -9.52 24.93
CA GLY A 194 11.09 -8.26 25.63
C GLY A 194 12.15 -7.39 24.92
N VAL A 195 12.30 -7.52 23.60
CA VAL A 195 13.28 -6.76 22.82
C VAL A 195 13.00 -5.27 22.93
N VAL A 196 13.97 -4.53 23.45
CA VAL A 196 13.89 -3.07 23.60
C VAL A 196 14.07 -2.34 22.26
N ASN A 197 13.54 -1.11 22.18
CA ASN A 197 13.58 -0.24 21.00
C ASN A 197 12.97 -0.82 19.71
N VAL A 198 12.15 -1.87 19.81
CA VAL A 198 11.27 -2.37 18.74
C VAL A 198 9.82 -2.02 19.12
N ALA A 199 8.99 -1.71 18.12
CA ALA A 199 7.58 -1.40 18.36
C ALA A 199 6.88 -2.65 18.91
N ARG A 200 6.16 -2.51 20.04
CA ARG A 200 5.50 -3.66 20.63
C ARG A 200 4.26 -4.05 19.84
N TYR A 201 4.11 -5.34 19.69
CA TYR A 201 3.00 -6.00 19.05
C TYR A 201 1.68 -5.76 19.79
N TYR A 202 0.61 -5.55 19.02
CA TYR A 202 -0.75 -5.53 19.53
C TYR A 202 -1.60 -6.64 18.90
N HIS A 203 -1.66 -6.65 17.57
CA HIS A 203 -2.44 -7.58 16.76
C HIS A 203 -1.90 -7.60 15.31
N HIS A 204 -2.17 -8.66 14.56
CA HIS A 204 -1.99 -8.66 13.11
C HIS A 204 -2.96 -9.62 12.44
N GLU A 205 -3.25 -9.37 11.17
CA GLU A 205 -4.13 -10.20 10.36
C GLU A 205 -3.81 -10.05 8.87
N ILE A 206 -4.23 -11.05 8.09
CA ILE A 206 -4.46 -10.89 6.67
C ILE A 206 -5.86 -10.27 6.51
N VAL A 207 -5.96 -9.15 5.82
CA VAL A 207 -7.25 -8.48 5.60
C VAL A 207 -8.14 -9.40 4.77
N ARG A 208 -9.39 -9.60 5.20
CA ARG A 208 -10.36 -10.47 4.50
C ARG A 208 -11.50 -9.64 3.91
N VAL A 209 -11.73 -9.81 2.60
CA VAL A 209 -12.81 -9.15 1.86
C VAL A 209 -13.72 -10.21 1.27
N HIS A 210 -15.01 -10.17 1.66
CA HIS A 210 -16.02 -11.18 1.32
C HIS A 210 -15.59 -12.61 1.73
N GLY A 211 -15.08 -12.76 2.95
CA GLY A 211 -14.69 -14.05 3.54
C GLY A 211 -13.42 -14.67 2.94
N ARG A 212 -12.69 -13.97 2.08
CA ARG A 212 -11.45 -14.43 1.45
C ARG A 212 -10.33 -13.44 1.71
N ASP A 213 -9.11 -13.96 1.78
CA ASP A 213 -7.91 -13.13 1.90
C ASP A 213 -7.88 -12.11 0.75
N ASP A 214 -7.51 -10.88 1.09
CA ASP A 214 -7.45 -9.78 0.15
C ASP A 214 -6.10 -9.82 -0.60
N ASP A 215 -6.07 -10.62 -1.66
CA ASP A 215 -4.95 -10.72 -2.57
C ASP A 215 -5.27 -10.17 -3.96
N ILE A 216 -4.24 -9.76 -4.70
CA ILE A 216 -4.44 -9.09 -5.99
C ILE A 216 -4.95 -10.06 -7.05
N ARG A 217 -4.44 -11.29 -7.09
CA ARG A 217 -4.75 -12.23 -8.17
C ARG A 217 -6.19 -12.75 -8.05
N SER A 218 -6.56 -13.26 -6.88
CA SER A 218 -7.86 -13.91 -6.68
C SER A 218 -8.94 -12.91 -6.29
N ASN A 219 -8.63 -11.93 -5.41
CA ASN A 219 -9.64 -11.02 -4.90
C ASN A 219 -9.83 -9.78 -5.78
N ILE A 220 -8.76 -9.09 -6.16
CA ILE A 220 -8.89 -7.86 -6.98
C ILE A 220 -9.11 -8.19 -8.46
N ARG A 221 -8.24 -9.00 -9.05
CA ARG A 221 -8.28 -9.35 -10.48
C ARG A 221 -9.22 -10.51 -10.80
N LYS A 222 -9.85 -11.13 -9.81
CA LYS A 222 -10.83 -12.23 -9.97
C LYS A 222 -10.33 -13.37 -10.87
N GLY A 223 -9.03 -13.68 -10.82
CA GLY A 223 -8.43 -14.77 -11.59
C GLY A 223 -8.16 -14.46 -13.06
N LEU A 224 -8.25 -13.19 -13.51
CA LEU A 224 -7.90 -12.81 -14.88
C LEU A 224 -6.48 -13.28 -15.27
N ASP A 225 -6.38 -13.96 -16.41
CA ASP A 225 -5.10 -14.40 -16.96
C ASP A 225 -4.39 -13.25 -17.69
N VAL A 226 -3.56 -12.54 -16.95
CA VAL A 226 -2.79 -11.40 -17.47
C VAL A 226 -1.72 -11.78 -18.48
N THR A 227 -1.39 -13.07 -18.61
CA THR A 227 -0.37 -13.53 -19.59
C THR A 227 -0.87 -13.44 -21.02
N THR A 228 -2.19 -13.40 -21.21
CA THR A 228 -2.85 -13.24 -22.51
C THR A 228 -2.84 -11.80 -23.02
N ALA A 229 -2.44 -10.82 -22.21
CA ALA A 229 -2.46 -9.42 -22.59
C ALA A 229 -1.43 -9.13 -23.71
N ALA A 230 -1.84 -8.36 -24.73
CA ALA A 230 -1.00 -8.04 -25.89
C ALA A 230 0.37 -7.41 -25.55
N ASN A 231 0.45 -6.71 -24.42
CA ASN A 231 1.66 -6.04 -23.93
C ASN A 231 2.28 -6.75 -22.71
N TYR A 232 1.91 -8.00 -22.44
CA TYR A 232 2.48 -8.76 -21.33
C TYR A 232 3.99 -8.90 -21.54
N ARG A 233 4.76 -8.42 -20.57
CA ARG A 233 6.20 -8.63 -20.50
C ARG A 233 6.46 -9.52 -19.30
N PRO A 234 6.87 -10.79 -19.50
CA PRO A 234 7.37 -11.61 -18.41
C PRO A 234 8.44 -10.81 -17.68
N ARG A 235 8.40 -10.82 -16.34
CA ARG A 235 9.37 -10.10 -15.54
C ARG A 235 10.77 -10.66 -15.85
N ARG A 236 11.56 -9.95 -16.67
CA ARG A 236 12.97 -10.28 -16.86
C ARG A 236 13.66 -10.21 -15.50
N SER A 237 14.41 -11.25 -15.16
CA SER A 237 15.25 -11.32 -13.98
C SER A 237 16.00 -10.02 -13.78
N ALA A 238 15.68 -9.28 -12.72
CA ALA A 238 16.65 -8.36 -12.16
C ALA A 238 17.71 -9.24 -11.52
N VAL A 239 18.73 -9.60 -12.30
CA VAL A 239 20.04 -9.87 -11.71
C VAL A 239 20.35 -8.63 -10.87
N PRO A 240 20.59 -8.75 -9.55
CA PRO A 240 21.04 -7.59 -8.78
C PRO A 240 22.24 -7.01 -9.51
N PRO A 241 22.40 -5.67 -9.62
CA PRO A 241 23.62 -5.13 -10.21
C PRO A 241 24.80 -5.75 -9.47
N SER A 242 25.59 -6.55 -10.17
CA SER A 242 26.93 -6.87 -9.70
C SER A 242 27.61 -5.51 -9.56
N THR A 243 28.02 -5.20 -8.34
CA THR A 243 28.83 -4.03 -8.04
C THR A 243 30.17 -4.21 -8.75
N ILE A 244 30.23 -3.86 -10.03
CA ILE A 244 31.49 -3.56 -10.72
C ILE A 244 31.42 -2.06 -10.99
N ALA A 245 31.64 -1.30 -9.92
CA ALA A 245 32.26 0.00 -10.07
C ALA A 245 33.71 -0.28 -10.48
N THR A 246 34.05 -0.05 -11.73
CA THR A 246 35.43 0.27 -12.13
C THR A 246 35.78 1.64 -11.53
N GLY A 247 36.10 1.64 -10.24
CA GLY A 247 36.68 2.76 -9.54
C GLY A 247 38.19 2.60 -9.50
N ALA A 248 38.89 3.54 -10.12
CA ALA A 248 40.33 3.67 -10.04
C ALA A 248 40.85 3.60 -8.58
N ARG A 249 42.01 2.96 -8.45
CA ARG A 249 42.82 2.76 -7.24
C ARG A 249 42.82 3.96 -6.28
N ARG A 250 42.61 3.70 -4.99
CA ARG A 250 43.42 4.28 -3.90
C ARG A 250 43.46 3.34 -2.70
N SER A 251 44.69 3.14 -2.21
CA SER A 251 45.15 2.16 -1.23
C SER A 251 44.64 2.39 0.20
N GLY A 252 44.43 1.30 0.95
CA GLY A 252 44.32 1.33 2.41
C GLY A 252 44.10 -0.07 2.99
N ARG A 253 44.93 -0.46 3.97
CA ARG A 253 45.15 -1.80 4.52
C ARG A 253 43.99 -2.39 5.36
N SER A 254 43.90 -3.72 5.24
CA SER A 254 43.71 -4.76 6.29
C SER A 254 42.48 -4.77 7.22
N GLY A 255 41.85 -5.95 7.32
CA GLY A 255 41.05 -6.36 8.47
C GLY A 255 39.98 -7.41 8.13
N SER A 256 40.35 -8.68 8.09
CA SER A 256 39.44 -9.83 7.96
C SER A 256 38.64 -10.07 9.25
N ILE A 257 37.31 -10.08 9.19
CA ILE A 257 36.43 -10.78 10.14
C ILE A 257 35.28 -11.41 9.33
N ALA A 258 35.01 -12.68 9.61
CA ALA A 258 34.14 -13.59 8.86
C ALA A 258 32.65 -13.29 9.02
N ASP A 259 31.89 -13.43 7.93
CA ASP A 259 30.43 -13.54 7.92
C ASP A 259 30.00 -15.03 8.05
N PRO A 260 29.15 -15.37 9.03
CA PRO A 260 28.09 -16.35 8.85
C PRO A 260 26.76 -15.57 8.82
N VAL A 261 25.91 -15.71 7.80
CA VAL A 261 24.84 -16.72 7.78
C VAL A 261 24.42 -16.93 6.32
N ARG A 262 24.47 -18.18 5.86
CA ARG A 262 23.92 -18.63 4.59
C ARG A 262 22.38 -18.61 4.67
N HIS A 263 21.75 -17.70 3.93
CA HIS A 263 20.30 -17.77 3.69
C HIS A 263 19.93 -19.08 2.97
N LEU A 264 19.01 -19.83 3.57
CA LEU A 264 18.25 -20.89 2.91
C LEU A 264 17.52 -20.29 1.72
N ARG A 265 18.00 -20.61 0.52
CA ARG A 265 17.37 -20.24 -0.74
C ARG A 265 16.16 -21.13 -0.96
N HIS A 266 14.96 -20.67 -0.63
CA HIS A 266 13.76 -21.23 -1.23
C HIS A 266 13.76 -20.85 -2.72
N LYS A 267 13.78 -21.85 -3.60
CA LYS A 267 13.52 -21.69 -5.04
C LYS A 267 12.09 -21.12 -5.17
N ALA A 268 11.97 -19.81 -5.34
CA ALA A 268 10.75 -19.22 -5.85
C ALA A 268 10.55 -19.76 -7.28
N ASP A 269 9.37 -20.28 -7.56
CA ASP A 269 8.99 -20.75 -8.87
C ASP A 269 9.14 -19.60 -9.88
N ILE A 270 10.01 -19.80 -10.88
CA ILE A 270 10.57 -18.73 -11.71
C ILE A 270 9.51 -18.17 -12.69
N ASP A 271 8.39 -18.89 -12.85
CA ASP A 271 7.28 -18.57 -13.75
C ASP A 271 5.99 -18.13 -13.04
N ALA A 272 5.99 -18.00 -11.70
CA ALA A 272 4.77 -17.63 -10.98
C ALA A 272 4.39 -16.15 -11.24
N ILE A 273 3.17 -15.92 -11.73
CA ILE A 273 2.56 -14.58 -11.82
C ILE A 273 2.63 -13.95 -10.43
N PRO A 274 3.26 -12.77 -10.27
CA PRO A 274 3.48 -12.19 -8.95
C PRO A 274 2.14 -11.92 -8.27
N ASN A 275 2.07 -12.20 -6.97
CA ASN A 275 0.92 -11.85 -6.14
C ASN A 275 1.35 -10.99 -4.95
N ARG A 276 0.42 -10.19 -4.43
CA ARG A 276 0.59 -9.55 -3.12
C ARG A 276 -0.67 -9.73 -2.30
N ILE A 277 -0.46 -9.94 -1.01
CA ILE A 277 -1.49 -10.11 0.01
C ILE A 277 -1.53 -8.83 0.85
N HIS A 278 -2.74 -8.37 1.15
CA HIS A 278 -2.98 -7.23 2.02
C HIS A 278 -2.89 -7.67 3.49
N ARG A 279 -1.90 -7.15 4.20
CA ARG A 279 -1.65 -7.46 5.61
C ARG A 279 -1.79 -6.21 6.46
N ARG A 280 -2.43 -6.37 7.62
CA ARG A 280 -2.62 -5.35 8.64
C ARG A 280 -1.86 -5.75 9.90
N VAL A 281 -1.10 -4.81 10.45
CA VAL A 281 -0.42 -4.95 11.74
C VAL A 281 -0.81 -3.78 12.62
N ILE A 282 -1.06 -4.06 13.89
CA ILE A 282 -1.38 -3.06 14.91
C ILE A 282 -0.27 -3.08 15.95
N LEU A 283 0.26 -1.90 16.24
CA LEU A 283 1.40 -1.66 17.12
C LEU A 283 0.98 -0.78 18.30
N ARG A 284 1.58 -1.02 19.48
CA ARG A 284 1.37 -0.18 20.68
C ARG A 284 2.23 1.08 20.67
N ASP A 285 3.36 1.03 19.98
CA ASP A 285 4.36 2.10 20.02
C ASP A 285 4.67 2.59 18.61
N TYR A 286 4.97 3.88 18.53
CA TYR A 286 5.51 4.50 17.33
C TYR A 286 6.47 5.62 17.72
N GLY A 287 7.41 5.92 16.82
CA GLY A 287 8.45 6.91 17.05
C GLY A 287 8.34 8.09 16.10
N ASN A 288 9.08 9.15 16.41
CA ASN A 288 9.33 10.24 15.50
C ASN A 288 10.36 9.81 14.44
N PRO A 289 10.19 10.21 13.17
CA PRO A 289 11.20 9.95 12.15
C PRO A 289 12.57 10.54 12.51
N ILE A 290 13.62 9.81 12.14
CA ILE A 290 15.03 10.20 12.28
C ILE A 290 15.30 11.64 11.78
N TYR A 291 14.70 12.02 10.65
CA TYR A 291 14.91 13.34 10.06
C TYR A 291 14.19 14.48 10.79
N LYS A 292 13.26 14.18 11.70
CA LYS A 292 12.62 15.15 12.61
C LYS A 292 13.38 15.30 13.93
N ALA A 293 14.57 14.70 14.07
CA ALA A 293 15.40 14.87 15.25
C ALA A 293 15.66 16.36 15.50
N SER A 294 15.41 16.81 16.74
CA SER A 294 15.55 18.22 17.13
C SER A 294 17.00 18.72 17.12
N SER A 295 17.98 17.82 17.15
CA SER A 295 19.40 18.14 17.07
C SER A 295 20.24 16.96 16.58
N ARG A 296 21.49 17.22 16.18
CA ARG A 296 22.48 16.18 15.84
C ARG A 296 22.77 15.25 17.03
N THR A 297 22.77 15.80 18.25
CA THR A 297 22.97 15.01 19.48
C THR A 297 21.81 14.05 19.72
N ALA A 298 20.56 14.51 19.54
CA ALA A 298 19.39 13.64 19.67
C ALA A 298 19.39 12.52 18.63
N LEU A 299 19.81 12.83 17.40
CA LEU A 299 20.01 11.85 16.34
C LEU A 299 21.07 10.80 16.69
N LEU A 300 22.24 11.24 17.17
CA LEU A 300 23.33 10.34 17.55
C LEU A 300 22.95 9.46 18.74
N ALA A 301 22.29 10.02 19.75
CA ALA A 301 21.80 9.27 20.91
C ALA A 301 20.81 8.16 20.51
N ALA A 302 19.88 8.46 19.59
CA ALA A 302 18.96 7.45 19.08
C ALA A 302 19.68 6.35 18.28
N LEU A 303 20.69 6.71 17.47
CA LEU A 303 21.51 5.72 16.75
C LEU A 303 22.37 4.87 17.70
N GLU A 304 22.84 5.44 18.80
CA GLU A 304 23.57 4.72 19.85
C GLU A 304 22.65 3.74 20.57
N GLY A 305 21.43 4.15 20.94
CA GLY A 305 20.40 3.27 21.51
C GLY A 305 20.04 2.08 20.60
N CYS A 306 20.11 2.23 19.27
CA CYS A 306 19.96 1.12 18.32
C CYS A 306 21.15 0.15 18.28
N LYS A 307 22.35 0.56 18.74
CA LYS A 307 23.51 -0.35 18.83
C LYS A 307 23.44 -1.19 20.09
N ASP A 308 22.98 -0.61 21.19
CA ASP A 308 22.88 -1.34 22.46
C ASP A 308 21.79 -2.41 22.41
N THR A 309 20.74 -2.23 21.62
CA THR A 309 19.73 -3.27 21.38
C THR A 309 20.27 -4.47 20.62
N SER A 310 21.17 -4.23 19.66
CA SER A 310 21.85 -5.31 18.93
C SER A 310 22.84 -6.10 19.78
N LYS A 311 23.22 -5.59 20.96
CA LYS A 311 24.25 -6.19 21.83
C LYS A 311 23.73 -6.73 23.15
N ASN A 312 22.75 -6.10 23.80
CA ASN A 312 22.45 -6.36 25.22
C ASN A 312 20.98 -6.52 25.61
N GLY A 313 20.00 -6.53 24.68
CA GLY A 313 18.65 -7.07 24.90
C GLY A 313 17.75 -6.44 25.99
N VAL A 314 18.24 -5.61 26.92
CA VAL A 314 17.45 -5.09 28.05
C VAL A 314 17.95 -3.70 28.45
N VAL A 315 17.10 -2.68 28.29
CA VAL A 315 17.28 -1.33 28.86
C VAL A 315 15.95 -0.84 29.45
N SER A 316 16.01 -0.13 30.57
CA SER A 316 14.90 0.25 31.45
C SER A 316 13.77 1.08 30.78
N PRO A 317 12.49 0.87 31.17
CA PRO A 317 11.32 1.59 30.65
C PRO A 317 11.33 3.11 30.78
N GLU A 318 12.09 3.68 31.72
CA GLU A 318 12.09 5.14 31.98
C GLU A 318 12.83 5.96 30.91
N GLN A 319 13.61 5.32 30.03
CA GLN A 319 14.21 5.96 28.86
C GLN A 319 13.27 5.98 27.63
N MET A 320 12.16 5.22 27.67
CA MET A 320 11.28 4.94 26.51
C MET A 320 10.56 6.16 25.94
N HIS A 321 10.36 7.24 26.70
CA HIS A 321 9.59 8.40 26.22
C HIS A 321 10.45 9.50 25.57
N ARG A 322 11.77 9.45 25.72
CA ARG A 322 12.65 10.57 25.35
C ARG A 322 13.39 10.41 24.02
N GLN A 323 13.41 9.21 23.44
CA GLN A 323 14.24 8.91 22.25
C GLN A 323 13.44 8.40 21.05
N GLY A 324 12.10 8.54 21.07
CA GLY A 324 11.16 7.94 20.11
C GLY A 324 11.59 8.03 18.66
N ILE A 325 12.26 6.99 18.17
CA ILE A 325 12.63 6.79 16.78
C ILE A 325 12.45 5.30 16.49
N LEU A 326 11.43 4.99 15.69
CA LEU A 326 11.13 3.62 15.23
C LEU A 326 11.33 3.53 13.71
N GLY A 327 11.69 2.33 13.26
CA GLY A 327 12.19 2.02 11.91
C GLY A 327 11.30 2.43 10.74
N LYS A 328 11.87 2.33 9.53
CA LYS A 328 11.46 2.91 8.23
C LYS A 328 9.99 2.78 7.80
N ASP A 329 9.16 1.99 8.45
CA ASP A 329 7.83 1.63 7.94
C ASP A 329 6.65 2.12 8.78
N ALA A 330 6.88 2.80 9.90
CA ALA A 330 5.88 3.61 10.61
C ALA A 330 6.32 5.08 10.56
N ARG A 331 6.10 5.71 9.41
CA ARG A 331 6.42 7.12 9.15
C ARG A 331 5.13 7.96 9.32
N PRO A 332 5.16 9.18 9.87
CA PRO A 332 4.21 10.24 9.53
C PRO A 332 4.63 10.96 8.25
#